data_AF-A0A844TRP4-F1
#
_entry.id   AF-A0A844TRP4-F1
#
_cell.length_a   1.000
_cell.length_b   1.000
_cell.length_c   1.000
_cell.angle_alpha   90.00
_cell.angle_beta   90.00
_cell.angle_gamma   90.00
#
_symmetry.space_group_name_H-M   'P 1'
#
loop_
_entity.id
_entity.type
_entity.pdbx_description
1 polymer ?
#
loop_
_entity_poly.entity_id
_entity_poly.type
_entity_poly.pdbx_seq_one_letter_code
_entity_poly.pdbx_strand_id
1 'polypeptide(L)' 'MTKLLDQALEIARSLPADAQDDIARIVLQLAGAEAADPVILSDDERSAIAASRKAAARGEFATEAQVRATWAKHGL' A
#
# COMPACT_ATOMS: atom_id res chain seq x y z
N MET A 1 -24.45 -4.69 -15.86
CA MET A 1 -23.19 -3.91 -15.75
C MET A 1 -22.69 -3.63 -17.16
N THR A 2 -21.38 -3.49 -17.42
CA THR A 2 -20.88 -3.60 -18.80
C THR A 2 -21.05 -5.06 -19.26
N LYS A 3 -21.23 -5.30 -20.56
CA LYS A 3 -21.42 -6.66 -21.09
C LYS A 3 -20.28 -7.61 -20.68
N LEU A 4 -19.05 -7.11 -20.64
CA LEU A 4 -17.88 -7.87 -20.22
C LEU A 4 -17.92 -8.19 -18.72
N LEU A 5 -18.32 -7.23 -17.86
CA LEU A 5 -18.39 -7.46 -16.42
C LEU A 5 -19.55 -8.38 -16.03
N ASP A 6 -20.68 -8.34 -16.75
CA ASP A 6 -21.78 -9.29 -16.57
C ASP A 6 -21.32 -10.72 -16.89
N GLN A 7 -20.63 -10.93 -18.02
CA GLN A 7 -20.09 -12.23 -18.39
C GLN A 7 -19.06 -12.74 -17.37
N ALA A 8 -18.18 -11.86 -16.89
CA ALA A 8 -17.19 -12.22 -15.87
C ALA A 8 -17.86 -12.66 -14.56
N LEU A 9 -18.94 -12.00 -14.14
CA LEU A 9 -19.70 -12.37 -12.94
C LEU A 9 -20.38 -13.74 -13.09
N GLU A 10 -20.98 -14.02 -14.25
CA GLU A 10 -21.59 -15.34 -14.50
C GLU A 10 -20.55 -16.48 -14.47
N ILE A 11 -19.36 -16.25 -15.04
CA ILE A 11 -18.26 -17.21 -14.95
C ILE A 11 -17.83 -17.39 -13.49
N ALA A 12 -17.60 -16.29 -12.76
CA ALA A 12 -17.16 -16.33 -11.37
C ALA A 12 -18.13 -17.13 -10.49
N ARG A 13 -19.45 -16.94 -10.66
CA ARG A 13 -20.48 -17.68 -9.91
C ARG A 13 -20.42 -19.20 -10.08
N SER A 14 -19.86 -19.69 -11.18
CA SER A 14 -19.74 -21.13 -11.45
C SER A 14 -18.51 -21.77 -10.79
N LEU A 15 -17.59 -20.96 -10.25
CA LEU A 15 -16.35 -21.44 -9.64
C LEU A 15 -16.57 -21.94 -8.21
N PRO A 16 -15.63 -22.73 -7.65
CA PRO A 16 -15.56 -23.01 -6.22
C PRO A 16 -15.51 -21.74 -5.35
N ALA A 17 -16.00 -21.81 -4.12
CA ALA A 17 -16.16 -20.66 -3.23
C ALA A 17 -14.83 -19.94 -2.91
N ASP A 18 -13.75 -20.68 -2.74
CA ASP A 18 -12.40 -20.14 -2.54
C ASP A 18 -11.93 -19.30 -3.74
N ALA A 19 -12.14 -19.81 -4.96
CA ALA A 19 -11.83 -19.06 -6.18
C ALA A 19 -12.72 -17.83 -6.37
N GLN A 20 -13.99 -17.89 -5.93
CA GLN A 20 -14.88 -16.71 -5.93
C GLN A 20 -14.36 -15.62 -5.00
N ASP A 21 -13.94 -15.98 -3.78
CA ASP A 21 -13.42 -15.04 -2.79
C ASP A 21 -12.11 -14.38 -3.25
N ASP A 22 -11.24 -15.13 -3.92
CA ASP A 22 -10.00 -14.58 -4.49
C ASP A 22 -10.26 -13.55 -5.59
N ILE A 23 -11.21 -13.84 -6.49
CA ILE A 23 -11.65 -12.87 -7.51
C ILE A 23 -12.28 -11.65 -6.84
N ALA A 24 -13.14 -11.85 -5.84
CA ALA A 24 -13.80 -10.77 -5.12
C ALA A 24 -12.79 -9.82 -4.47
N ARG A 25 -11.73 -10.35 -3.83
CA ARG A 25 -10.66 -9.54 -3.22
C ARG A 25 -9.95 -8.65 -4.24
N ILE A 26 -9.60 -9.19 -5.39
CA ILE A 26 -8.96 -8.42 -6.47
C ILE A 26 -9.90 -7.30 -6.95
N VAL A 27 -11.19 -7.59 -7.15
CA VAL A 27 -12.18 -6.59 -7.56
C VAL A 27 -12.35 -5.50 -6.51
N LEU A 28 -12.42 -5.86 -5.23
CA LEU A 28 -12.51 -4.90 -4.12
C LEU A 28 -11.26 -4.02 -4.02
N GLN A 29 -10.08 -4.58 -4.23
CA GLN A 29 -8.82 -3.85 -4.25
C GLN A 29 -8.77 -2.86 -5.43
N LEU A 30 -9.19 -3.29 -6.63
CA LEU A 30 -9.29 -2.42 -7.81
C LEU A 30 -10.34 -1.32 -7.65
N ALA A 31 -11.44 -1.62 -6.95
CA ALA A 31 -12.49 -0.66 -6.63
C ALA A 31 -12.09 0.32 -5.51
N GLY A 32 -10.92 0.14 -4.88
CA GLY A 32 -10.51 0.93 -3.73
C GLY A 32 -11.32 0.63 -2.46
N ALA A 33 -12.11 -0.45 -2.44
CA ALA A 33 -12.90 -0.83 -1.28
C ALA A 33 -12.04 -1.37 -0.12
N GLU A 34 -10.87 -1.91 -0.42
CA GLU A 34 -9.83 -2.26 0.57
C GLU A 34 -8.71 -1.21 0.68
N ALA A 35 -8.77 -0.14 -0.12
CA ALA A 35 -7.88 0.98 0.10
C ALA A 35 -8.33 1.66 1.38
N ALA A 36 -7.58 1.47 2.47
CA ALA A 36 -7.73 2.31 3.65
C ALA A 36 -7.76 3.76 3.20
N ASP A 37 -8.66 4.56 3.79
CA ASP A 37 -8.78 5.97 3.46
C ASP A 37 -7.37 6.60 3.44
N PRO A 38 -7.04 7.41 2.42
CA PRO A 38 -5.71 8.00 2.33
C PRO A 38 -5.35 8.70 3.63
N VAL A 39 -4.19 8.38 4.20
CA VAL A 39 -3.70 9.07 5.40
C VAL A 39 -3.48 10.53 5.05
N ILE A 40 -4.31 11.41 5.63
CA ILE A 40 -4.20 12.85 5.42
C ILE A 40 -3.08 13.37 6.33
N LEU A 41 -1.94 13.64 5.71
CA LEU A 41 -0.80 14.23 6.39
C LEU A 41 -1.06 15.70 6.72
N SER A 42 -0.69 16.09 7.94
CA SER A 42 -0.56 17.48 8.37
C SER A 42 0.52 18.23 7.56
N ASP A 43 0.48 19.56 7.61
CA ASP A 43 1.47 20.40 6.93
C ASP A 43 2.90 20.16 7.43
N ASP A 44 3.05 19.89 8.73
CA ASP A 44 4.33 19.58 9.37
C ASP A 44 4.87 18.23 8.86
N GLU A 45 4.03 17.20 8.78
CA GLU A 45 4.43 15.88 8.23
C GLU A 45 4.81 15.99 6.75
N ARG A 46 4.05 16.74 5.95
CA ARG A 46 4.38 16.99 4.53
C ARG A 46 5.73 17.69 4.41
N SER A 47 5.98 18.68 5.25
CA SER A 47 7.24 19.42 5.28
C SER A 47 8.42 18.52 5.68
N ALA A 48 8.24 17.68 6.69
CA ALA A 48 9.25 16.70 7.12
C ALA A 48 9.59 15.70 6.01
N ILE A 49 8.58 15.17 5.32
CA ILE A 49 8.78 14.26 4.18
C ILE A 49 9.49 14.97 3.03
N ALA A 50 9.12 16.22 2.72
CA ALA A 50 9.77 17.00 1.67
C ALA A 50 11.26 17.23 1.99
N ALA A 51 11.60 17.52 3.25
CA ALA A 51 12.99 17.65 3.70
C ALA A 51 13.76 16.33 3.56
N SER A 52 13.18 15.21 4.02
CA SER A 52 13.77 13.87 3.90
C SER A 52 14.03 13.47 2.44
N ARG A 53 13.08 13.72 1.54
CA ARG A 53 13.24 13.45 0.09
C ARG A 53 14.37 14.26 -0.53
N LYS A 54 14.54 15.53 -0.13
CA LYS A 54 15.66 16.36 -0.59
C LYS A 54 17.01 15.82 -0.10
N ALA A 55 17.10 15.35 1.14
CA ALA A 55 18.29 14.71 1.69
C ALA A 55 18.64 13.41 0.94
N ALA A 56 17.63 12.56 0.70
CA ALA A 56 17.77 11.33 -0.08
C ALA A 56 18.28 11.59 -1.51
N ALA A 57 17.78 12.63 -2.18
CA ALA A 57 18.26 13.03 -3.50
C ALA A 57 19.73 13.45 -3.52
N ARG A 58 20.27 13.92 -2.38
CA ARG A 58 21.70 14.23 -2.20
C ARG A 58 22.52 13.04 -1.68
N GLY A 59 21.90 11.88 -1.46
CA GLY A 59 22.56 10.71 -0.89
C GLY A 59 22.83 10.81 0.61
N GLU A 60 22.18 11.74 1.32
CA GLU A 60 22.34 11.93 2.76
C GLU A 60 21.53 10.89 3.54
N PHE A 61 21.94 9.62 3.45
CA PHE A 61 21.37 8.52 4.21
C PHE A 61 22.16 8.26 5.48
N ALA A 62 21.49 7.69 6.48
CA ALA A 62 22.17 7.13 7.64
C ALA A 62 23.13 6.02 7.20
N THR A 63 24.33 6.02 7.76
CA THR A 63 25.28 4.92 7.60
C THR A 63 24.75 3.67 8.31
N GLU A 64 25.25 2.51 7.88
CA GLU A 64 24.91 1.22 8.49
C GLU A 64 25.20 1.19 10.01
N ALA A 65 26.29 1.82 10.43
CA ALA A 65 26.65 1.94 11.84
C ALA A 65 25.62 2.78 12.63
N GLN A 66 25.13 3.89 12.05
CA GLN A 66 24.09 4.71 12.66
C GLN A 66 22.77 3.95 12.77
N VAL A 67 22.38 3.21 11.71
CA VAL A 67 21.16 2.39 11.73
C VAL A 67 21.24 1.32 12.83
N ARG A 68 22.35 0.59 12.93
CA ARG A 68 22.55 -0.40 14.01
C ARG A 68 22.47 0.22 15.40
N ALA A 69 23.10 1.38 15.60
CA ALA A 69 23.04 2.08 16.88
C ALA A 69 21.62 2.50 17.26
N THR A 70 20.82 2.95 16.28
CA THR A 70 19.40 3.26 16.47
C THR A 70 18.60 2.02 16.85
N TRP A 71 18.77 0.89 16.16
CA TRP A 71 18.07 -0.36 16.48
C TRP A 71 18.43 -0.90 17.86
N ALA A 72 19.72 -0.94 18.19
CA ALA A 72 20.19 -1.38 19.50
C ALA A 72 19.60 -0.54 20.65
N LYS A 73 19.41 0.77 20.46
CA LYS A 73 18.73 1.65 21.43
C LYS A 73 17.29 1.21 21.71
N HIS A 74 16.62 0.58 20.75
CA HIS A 74 15.24 0.12 20.84
C HIS A 74 15.12 -1.41 21.05
N GLY A 75 16.23 -2.12 21.27
CA GLY A 75 16.24 -3.57 21.50
C GLY A 75 15.91 -4.41 20.25
N LEU A 76 16.12 -3.84 19.06
CA LEU A 76 15.97 -4.50 17.76
C LEU A 76 17.32 -5.00 17.22
#